data_AF-A0A9D2ANI7-F1
#
_entry.id   AF-A0A9D2ANI7-F1
#
_cell.length_a   1.000
_cell.length_b   1.000
_cell.length_c   1.000
_cell.angle_alpha   90.00
_cell.angle_beta   90.00
_cell.angle_gamma   90.00
#
_symmetry.space_group_name_H-M   'P 1'
#
loop_
_entity.id
_entity.type
_entity.pdbx_description
1 polymer ?
#
loop_
_entity_poly.entity_id
_entity_poly.type
_entity_poly.pdbx_seq_one_letter_code
_entity_poly.pdbx_strand_id
1 'polypeptide(L)'
;MKQLKIPVGVSDFRKIRENGYYYMDKSGLIEELLKTDATEVTLITRPRRFGKTLGMSMLDNFLDIRKDSFKDVDGSTFENAMGLLKFTL
;
A
#
# COMPACT_ATOMS: atom_id res chain seq x y z
N MET A 1 -12.38 3.63 24.02
CA MET A 1 -11.79 2.87 22.88
C MET A 1 -11.99 3.70 21.62
N LYS A 2 -10.95 3.94 20.80
CA LYS A 2 -11.13 4.57 19.48
C LYS A 2 -11.97 3.63 18.60
N GLN A 3 -13.03 4.12 17.97
CA GLN A 3 -13.78 3.32 16.99
C GLN A 3 -12.86 3.03 15.80
N LEU A 4 -12.62 1.75 15.54
CA LEU A 4 -11.94 1.30 14.34
C LEU A 4 -12.91 1.42 13.16
N LYS A 5 -12.60 2.31 12.21
CA LYS A 5 -13.36 2.42 10.96
C LYS A 5 -12.99 1.25 10.05
N ILE A 6 -13.71 0.15 10.12
CA ILE A 6 -13.44 -1.04 9.27
C ILE A 6 -13.99 -0.78 7.86
N PRO A 7 -13.15 -0.75 6.82
CA PRO A 7 -13.59 -0.56 5.45
C PRO A 7 -14.22 -1.86 4.93
N VAL A 8 -15.55 -1.91 4.89
CA VAL A 8 -16.27 -3.02 4.24
C VAL A 8 -16.47 -2.68 2.76
N GLY A 9 -15.92 -3.50 1.86
CA GLY A 9 -16.05 -3.31 0.42
C GLY A 9 -15.14 -2.25 -0.20
N VAL A 10 -14.39 -1.49 0.60
CA VAL A 10 -13.37 -0.55 0.11
C VAL A 10 -12.03 -1.25 0.11
N SER A 11 -11.39 -1.33 -1.06
CA SER A 11 -10.04 -1.90 -1.23
C SER A 11 -9.05 -0.93 -1.86
N ASP A 12 -9.49 0.30 -2.11
CA ASP A 12 -8.67 1.38 -2.64
C ASP A 12 -7.79 1.93 -1.51
N PHE A 13 -6.47 1.78 -1.66
CA PHE A 13 -5.51 2.21 -0.67
C PHE A 13 -5.56 3.71 -0.39
N ARG A 14 -5.69 4.55 -1.43
CA ARG A 14 -5.73 6.00 -1.29
C ARG A 14 -6.95 6.43 -0.48
N LYS A 15 -8.13 5.90 -0.82
CA LYS A 15 -9.37 6.16 -0.05
C LYS A 15 -9.25 5.68 1.39
N ILE A 16 -8.61 4.53 1.60
CA ILE A 16 -8.36 4.00 2.95
C ILE A 16 -7.50 4.97 3.75
N ARG A 17 -6.43 5.52 3.15
CA ARG A 17 -5.55 6.46 3.82
C ARG A 17 -6.22 7.80 4.12
N GLU A 18 -6.79 8.45 3.11
CA GLU A 18 -7.40 9.79 3.23
C GLU A 18 -8.57 9.83 4.21
N ASN A 19 -9.32 8.74 4.37
CA ASN A 19 -10.47 8.67 5.26
C ASN A 19 -10.14 8.09 6.65
N GLY A 20 -8.89 7.68 6.88
CA GLY A 20 -8.42 7.09 8.13
C GLY A 20 -9.11 5.76 8.45
N TYR A 21 -9.33 4.92 7.43
CA TYR A 21 -9.87 3.57 7.62
C TYR A 21 -8.81 2.63 8.19
N TYR A 22 -9.26 1.65 8.97
CA TYR A 22 -8.41 0.57 9.45
C TYR A 22 -8.05 -0.37 8.30
N TYR A 23 -6.78 -0.67 8.12
CA TYR A 23 -6.32 -1.63 7.13
C TYR A 23 -5.11 -2.41 7.66
N MET A 24 -4.88 -3.57 7.06
CA MET A 24 -3.67 -4.34 7.32
C MET A 24 -2.55 -3.76 6.46
N ASP A 25 -1.55 -3.16 7.09
CA ASP A 25 -0.38 -2.67 6.37
C ASP A 25 0.46 -3.84 5.84
N LYS A 26 0.84 -3.73 4.57
CA LYS A 26 1.63 -4.71 3.82
C LYS A 26 2.88 -4.11 3.19
N SER A 27 3.21 -2.88 3.54
CA SER A 27 4.44 -2.20 3.13
C SER A 27 5.67 -3.11 3.27
N GLY A 28 5.84 -3.78 4.42
CA GLY A 28 6.96 -4.70 4.67
C GLY A 28 6.97 -5.94 3.75
N LEU A 29 5.80 -6.49 3.41
CA LEU A 29 5.73 -7.58 2.43
C LEU A 29 6.14 -7.09 1.03
N ILE A 30 5.71 -5.90 0.65
CA ILE A 30 6.07 -5.29 -0.65
C ILE A 30 7.58 -5.02 -0.70
N GLU A 31 8.17 -4.53 0.38
CA GLU A 31 9.61 -4.30 0.49
C GLU A 31 10.41 -5.61 0.30
N GLU A 32 10.00 -6.69 0.98
CA GLU A 32 10.63 -8.01 0.83
C GLU A 32 10.51 -8.54 -0.62
N LEU A 33 9.35 -8.36 -1.24
CA LEU A 33 9.12 -8.72 -2.64
C LEU A 33 10.03 -7.95 -3.61
N LEU A 34 10.28 -6.66 -3.35
CA LEU A 34 11.12 -5.82 -4.21
C LEU A 34 12.62 -6.08 -4.04
N LYS A 35 13.06 -6.53 -2.86
CA LYS A 35 14.47 -6.88 -2.57
C LYS A 35 14.86 -8.29 -3.04
N THR A 36 13.90 -9.09 -3.50
CA THR A 36 14.15 -10.47 -3.91
C THR A 36 14.55 -10.51 -5.38
N ASP A 37 15.85 -10.58 -5.66
CA ASP A 37 16.41 -10.44 -7.02
C ASP A 37 16.21 -11.66 -7.94
N ALA A 38 15.76 -12.80 -7.41
CA ALA A 38 15.80 -14.10 -8.12
C ALA A 38 14.42 -14.74 -8.39
N THR A 39 13.31 -14.01 -8.23
CA THR A 39 11.95 -14.56 -8.39
C THR A 39 11.24 -13.95 -9.60
N GLU A 40 11.05 -14.71 -10.67
CA GLU A 40 10.31 -14.27 -11.86
C GLU A 40 8.80 -14.10 -11.58
N VAL A 41 8.23 -14.98 -10.75
CA VAL A 41 6.80 -14.99 -10.43
C VAL A 41 6.59 -15.25 -8.94
N THR A 42 5.92 -14.32 -8.27
CA THR A 42 5.52 -14.47 -6.87
C THR A 42 4.02 -14.77 -6.75
N LEU A 43 3.67 -15.94 -6.22
CA LEU A 43 2.29 -16.34 -5.95
C LEU A 43 1.84 -15.92 -4.55
N ILE A 44 0.90 -14.97 -4.45
CA ILE A 44 0.25 -14.65 -3.18
C ILE A 44 -0.89 -15.65 -2.93
N THR A 45 -0.64 -16.62 -2.04
CA THR A 45 -1.52 -17.78 -1.76
C THR A 45 -2.85 -17.40 -1.11
N ARG A 46 -3.72 -18.39 -0.88
CA ARG A 46 -5.20 -18.33 -0.73
C ARG A 46 -5.84 -17.84 0.58
N PRO A 47 -5.20 -17.29 1.64
CA PRO A 47 -5.97 -16.90 2.82
C PRO A 47 -7.06 -15.89 2.44
N ARG A 48 -8.32 -16.21 2.80
CA ARG A 48 -9.50 -15.40 2.45
C ARG A 48 -9.49 -14.14 3.29
N ARG A 49 -9.86 -13.01 2.69
CA ARG A 49 -9.79 -11.67 3.31
C ARG A 49 -8.38 -11.24 3.74
N PHE A 50 -7.33 -11.87 3.20
CA PHE A 50 -5.94 -11.44 3.39
C PHE A 50 -5.63 -10.07 2.79
N GLY A 51 -6.59 -9.36 2.18
CA GLY A 51 -6.33 -8.06 1.57
C GLY A 51 -5.45 -8.14 0.32
N LYS A 52 -5.63 -9.14 -0.55
CA LYS A 52 -4.91 -9.22 -1.84
C LYS A 52 -5.25 -8.04 -2.74
N THR A 53 -6.54 -7.72 -2.88
CA THR A 53 -7.01 -6.55 -3.64
C THR A 53 -6.45 -5.24 -3.09
N LEU A 54 -6.46 -5.08 -1.76
CA LEU A 54 -5.81 -3.93 -1.12
C LEU A 54 -4.31 -3.87 -1.43
N GLY A 55 -3.62 -5.01 -1.33
CA GLY A 55 -2.19 -5.09 -1.66
C GLY A 55 -1.88 -4.70 -3.11
N MET A 56 -2.74 -5.07 -4.07
CA MET A 56 -2.59 -4.61 -5.45
C MET A 56 -2.80 -3.10 -5.58
N SER A 57 -3.78 -2.53 -4.89
CA SER A 57 -3.98 -1.08 -4.85
C SER A 57 -2.82 -0.34 -4.17
N MET A 58 -2.20 -0.94 -3.16
CA MET A 58 -0.99 -0.42 -2.54
C MET A 58 0.16 -0.37 -3.55
N LEU A 59 0.48 -1.48 -4.21
CA LEU A 59 1.52 -1.54 -5.25
C LEU A 59 1.29 -0.49 -6.35
N ASP A 60 0.05 -0.35 -6.81
CA ASP A 60 -0.36 0.62 -7.82
C ASP A 60 -0.24 2.09 -7.33
N ASN A 61 -0.35 2.37 -6.04
CA ASN A 61 -0.05 3.71 -5.50
C ASN A 61 1.45 3.93 -5.23
N PHE A 62 2.19 2.88 -4.88
CA PHE A 62 3.63 2.97 -4.63
C PHE A 62 4.42 3.12 -5.93
N LEU A 63 4.12 2.31 -6.95
CA LEU A 63 4.98 2.10 -8.12
C LEU A 63 4.53 2.86 -9.38
N ASP A 64 3.29 3.32 -9.48
CA ASP A 64 2.84 4.07 -10.67
C ASP A 64 3.34 5.53 -10.63
N ILE A 65 4.31 5.83 -11.48
CA ILE A 65 4.92 7.16 -11.63
C ILE A 65 3.97 8.23 -12.17
N ARG A 66 2.84 7.83 -12.77
CA ARG A 66 1.88 8.78 -13.37
C ARG A 66 0.88 9.32 -12.36
N LYS A 67 0.86 8.78 -11.14
CA LYS A 67 -0.03 9.24 -10.08
C LYS A 67 0.61 10.40 -9.33
N ASP A 68 -0.23 11.29 -8.83
CA ASP A 68 0.20 12.37 -7.94
C ASP A 68 0.41 11.84 -6.51
N SER A 69 1.32 12.47 -5.77
CA SER A 69 1.44 12.29 -4.32
C SER A 69 0.15 12.75 -3.63
N PHE A 70 -0.15 12.19 -2.47
CA PHE A 70 -1.34 12.55 -1.70
C PHE A 70 -0.99 12.80 -0.24
N LYS A 71 -1.82 13.63 0.41
CA LYS A 71 -1.67 13.93 1.84
C LYS A 71 -2.45 12.93 2.66
N ASP A 72 -1.82 12.52 3.74
CA ASP A 72 -2.36 11.59 4.67
C ASP A 72 -3.16 12.30 5.79
N VAL A 73 -3.95 11.55 6.56
CA VAL A 73 -4.78 12.06 7.66
C VAL A 73 -3.96 12.68 8.81
N ASP A 74 -2.69 12.32 8.94
CA ASP A 74 -1.75 12.93 9.89
C ASP A 74 -0.98 14.12 9.31
N GLY A 75 -1.25 14.50 8.06
CA GLY A 75 -0.58 15.57 7.34
C GLY A 75 0.75 15.17 6.70
N SER A 76 1.18 13.90 6.84
CA SER A 76 2.33 13.39 6.11
C SER A 76 2.03 13.34 4.61
N THR A 77 3.06 13.54 3.78
CA THR A 77 2.92 13.44 2.32
C THR A 77 3.36 12.06 1.90
N PHE A 78 2.46 11.32 1.27
CA PHE A 78 2.79 10.06 0.63
C PHE A 78 3.39 10.36 -0.74
N GLU A 79 4.71 10.21 -0.83
CA GLU A 79 5.45 10.36 -2.08
C GLU A 79 5.43 9.05 -2.87
N ASN A 80 4.99 9.13 -4.12
CA ASN A 80 5.04 7.99 -5.03
C ASN A 80 6.52 7.71 -5.38
N ALA A 81 6.88 6.50 -5.83
CA ALA A 81 8.25 5.96 -5.88
C ALA A 81 9.39 6.87 -6.40
N MET A 82 9.11 7.95 -7.12
CA MET A 82 10.08 9.03 -7.36
C MET A 82 10.67 9.66 -6.07
N GLY A 83 9.93 9.69 -4.95
CA GLY A 83 10.42 10.17 -3.65
C GLY A 83 11.16 9.11 -2.82
N LEU A 84 10.74 7.84 -2.92
CA LEU A 84 11.37 6.72 -2.20
C LEU A 84 12.72 6.31 -2.84
N LEU A 85 12.86 6.41 -4.17
CA LEU A 85 14.13 6.16 -4.85
C LEU A 85 15.23 7.18 -4.48
N LYS A 86 14.85 8.39 -4.01
CA LYS A 86 15.80 9.38 -3.48
C LYS A 86 16.24 9.11 -2.04
N PHE A 87 15.57 8.22 -1.31
CA PHE A 87 15.90 7.87 0.07
C PHE A 87 16.74 6.60 0.18
N THR A 88 17.03 5.92 -0.94
CA THR A 88 17.76 4.65 -0.96
C THR A 88 19.02 4.68 -1.84
N LEU A 89 19.38 5.84 -2.41
CA LEU A 89 20.66 6.06 -3.10
C LEU A 89 21.39 7.28 -2.55
#